data_AF-A0A2V9C8T2-F1
#
_entry.id   AF-A0A2V9C8T2-F1
#
_cell.length_a   1.000
_cell.length_b   1.000
_cell.length_c   1.000
_cell.angle_alpha   90.00
_cell.angle_beta   90.00
_cell.angle_gamma   90.00
#
_symmetry.space_group_name_H-M   'P 1'
#
loop_
_entity.id
_entity.type
_entity.pdbx_description
1 polymer ?
#
loop_
_entity_poly.entity_id
_entity_poly.type
_entity_poly.pdbx_seq_one_letter_code
_entity_poly.pdbx_strand_id
1 'polypeptide(L)'
;ANGWEVLLQLKNDARTASVPIIVVTIVDQPGMGAALGADEYLVKPVQRSALLAAVQRCLVRRGGAPPERPILVIEDDTPTREIITELLTEQGYAVATAADGAEARAQVA
;
A
#
# COMPACT_ATOMS: atom_id res chain seq x y z
N ALA A 1 2.46 0.91 -16.64
CA ALA A 1 1.66 1.95 -15.94
C ALA A 1 2.50 2.46 -14.78
N ASN A 2 2.56 3.77 -14.57
CA ASN A 2 3.29 4.32 -13.42
C ASN A 2 2.45 4.13 -12.14
N GLY A 3 3.08 4.09 -10.96
CA GLY A 3 2.37 3.88 -9.68
C GLY A 3 1.30 4.95 -9.37
N TRP A 4 1.43 6.14 -9.97
CA TRP A 4 0.50 7.25 -9.80
C TRP A 4 -0.82 7.06 -10.53
N GLU A 5 -0.78 6.55 -11.76
CA GLU A 5 -1.98 6.17 -12.52
C GLU A 5 -2.79 5.11 -11.77
N VAL A 6 -2.11 4.13 -11.17
CA VAL A 6 -2.75 3.09 -10.35
C VAL A 6 -3.41 3.72 -9.13
N LEU A 7 -2.72 4.58 -8.39
CA LEU A 7 -3.30 5.31 -7.24
C LEU A 7 -4.56 6.09 -7.66
N LEU A 8 -4.46 6.89 -8.71
CA LEU A 8 -5.56 7.73 -9.19
C LEU A 8 -6.77 6.89 -9.62
N GLN A 9 -6.53 5.76 -10.30
CA GLN A 9 -7.59 4.83 -10.69
C GLN A 9 -8.27 4.21 -9.46
N LEU A 10 -7.50 3.73 -8.48
CA LEU A 10 -8.05 3.13 -7.26
C LEU A 10 -8.84 4.15 -6.43
N LYS A 11 -8.39 5.41 -6.35
CA LYS A 11 -9.13 6.46 -5.63
C LYS A 11 -10.38 6.95 -6.37
N ASN A 12 -10.49 6.72 -7.68
CA ASN A 12 -11.67 7.09 -8.47
C ASN A 12 -12.70 5.95 -8.65
N ASP A 13 -12.39 4.70 -8.29
CA ASP A 13 -13.34 3.59 -8.31
C ASP A 13 -14.06 3.49 -6.96
N ALA A 14 -15.39 3.61 -6.94
CA ALA A 14 -16.19 3.57 -5.70
C ALA A 14 -15.97 2.31 -4.85
N ARG A 15 -15.57 1.18 -5.46
CA ARG A 15 -15.30 -0.07 -4.75
C ARG A 15 -14.00 -0.04 -3.96
N THR A 16 -13.02 0.75 -4.40
CA THR A 16 -11.66 0.78 -3.83
C THR A 16 -11.28 2.15 -3.25
N ALA A 17 -12.05 3.21 -3.52
CA ALA A 17 -11.75 4.58 -3.10
C ALA A 17 -11.59 4.73 -1.58
N SER A 18 -12.32 3.95 -0.80
CA SER A 18 -12.20 3.97 0.65
C SER A 18 -10.92 3.31 1.16
N VAL A 19 -10.35 2.34 0.43
CA VAL A 19 -9.20 1.52 0.85
C VAL A 19 -7.98 2.43 1.13
N PRO A 20 -7.28 2.28 2.27
CA PRO A 20 -6.11 3.09 2.56
C PRO A 20 -4.98 2.67 1.62
N ILE A 21 -4.32 3.64 1.00
CA ILE A 21 -3.22 3.38 0.08
C ILE A 21 -1.96 4.03 0.63
N ILE A 22 -0.93 3.21 0.84
CA ILE A 22 0.42 3.65 1.22
C ILE A 22 1.25 3.64 -0.05
N VAL A 23 1.80 4.79 -0.43
CA VAL A 23 2.68 4.90 -1.60
C VAL A 23 4.14 4.87 -1.16
N VAL A 24 4.93 4.01 -1.79
CA VAL A 24 6.37 3.90 -1.60
C VAL A 24 7.09 4.32 -2.89
N THR A 25 7.97 5.32 -2.84
CA THR A 25 8.59 5.85 -4.07
C THR A 25 9.98 6.44 -3.83
N ILE A 26 10.77 6.56 -4.89
CA ILE A 26 12.08 7.24 -4.90
C ILE A 26 11.96 8.77 -4.96
N VAL A 27 10.81 9.28 -5.36
CA VAL A 27 10.57 10.72 -5.48
C VAL A 27 10.30 11.25 -4.08
N ASP A 28 10.99 12.30 -3.64
CA ASP A 28 10.65 13.00 -2.40
C ASP A 28 9.83 14.25 -2.74
N GLN A 29 8.60 14.03 -3.21
CA GLN A 29 7.62 15.11 -3.41
C GLN A 29 6.35 14.80 -2.61
N PRO A 30 6.38 15.01 -1.28
CA PRO A 30 5.24 14.75 -0.38
C PRO A 30 3.94 15.39 -0.87
N GLY A 31 4.04 16.54 -1.55
CA GLY A 31 2.88 17.27 -2.10
C GLY A 31 2.12 16.51 -3.19
N MET A 32 2.79 15.71 -4.03
CA MET A 32 2.14 15.06 -5.16
C MET A 32 1.35 13.82 -4.72
N GLY A 33 1.89 13.01 -3.80
CA GLY A 33 1.18 11.83 -3.30
C GLY A 33 -0.03 12.16 -2.44
N ALA A 34 0.09 13.19 -1.60
CA ALA A 34 -1.04 13.73 -0.85
C ALA A 34 -2.11 14.33 -1.79
N ALA A 35 -1.71 15.07 -2.83
CA ALA A 35 -2.64 15.65 -3.81
C ALA A 35 -3.42 14.59 -4.60
N LEU A 36 -2.85 13.41 -4.80
CA LEU A 36 -3.49 12.27 -5.47
C LEU A 36 -4.28 11.36 -4.51
N GLY A 37 -4.32 11.71 -3.21
CA GLY A 37 -5.16 11.05 -2.22
C GLY A 37 -4.55 9.84 -1.53
N ALA A 38 -3.22 9.64 -1.60
CA ALA A 38 -2.58 8.60 -0.78
C ALA A 38 -2.75 8.91 0.73
N ASP A 39 -3.00 7.87 1.52
CA ASP A 39 -3.22 7.98 2.97
C ASP A 39 -1.90 8.07 3.75
N GLU A 40 -0.85 7.45 3.22
CA GLU A 40 0.51 7.54 3.73
C GLU A 40 1.50 7.55 2.56
N TYR A 41 2.68 8.11 2.83
CA TYR A 41 3.75 8.25 1.86
C TYR A 41 5.09 7.90 2.49
N LEU A 42 5.86 7.04 1.82
CA LEU A 42 7.18 6.61 2.25
C LEU A 42 8.18 6.77 1.12
N VAL A 43 9.36 7.27 1.45
CA VAL A 43 10.46 7.43 0.49
C VAL A 43 11.40 6.23 0.60
N LYS A 44 11.80 5.63 -0.53
CA LYS A 44 12.82 4.57 -0.57
C LYS A 44 14.20 5.19 -0.20
N PRO A 45 15.04 4.51 0.61
CA PRO A 45 14.84 3.18 1.18
C PRO A 45 13.88 3.19 2.38
N VAL A 46 12.89 2.28 2.35
CA VAL A 46 11.89 2.19 3.41
C VAL A 46 12.43 1.37 4.57
N GLN A 47 12.41 1.96 5.77
CA GLN A 47 12.73 1.25 7.00
C GLN A 47 11.55 0.41 7.47
N ARG A 48 11.82 -0.78 8.02
CA ARG A 48 10.78 -1.70 8.55
C ARG A 48 9.83 -0.99 9.52
N SER A 49 10.38 -0.23 10.48
CA SER A 49 9.62 0.54 11.46
C SER A 49 8.71 1.60 10.81
N ALA A 50 9.19 2.27 9.76
CA ALA A 50 8.41 3.28 9.05
C ALA A 50 7.22 2.67 8.30
N LEU A 51 7.42 1.51 7.65
CA LEU A 51 6.35 0.77 6.98
C LEU A 51 5.28 0.30 7.98
N LEU A 52 5.70 -0.33 9.07
CA LEU A 52 4.77 -0.81 10.10
C LEU A 52 3.99 0.35 10.74
N ALA A 53 4.66 1.47 11.03
CA ALA A 53 4.00 2.66 11.56
C ALA A 53 2.96 3.24 10.59
N ALA A 54 3.25 3.25 9.28
CA ALA A 54 2.29 3.69 8.26
C ALA A 54 1.07 2.78 8.19
N VAL A 55 1.27 1.45 8.21
CA VAL A 55 0.19 0.46 8.27
C VAL A 55 -0.67 0.67 9.51
N GLN A 56 -0.05 0.80 10.69
CA GLN A 56 -0.77 1.03 11.94
C GLN A 56 -1.58 2.33 11.93
N ARG A 57 -1.02 3.44 11.41
CA ARG A 57 -1.76 4.70 11.27
C ARG A 57 -2.99 4.55 10.37
N CYS A 58 -2.87 3.84 9.25
CA CYS A 58 -3.99 3.54 8.37
C CYS A 58 -5.09 2.72 9.06
N LEU A 59 -4.73 1.70 9.84
CA LEU A 59 -5.68 0.86 10.57
C LEU A 59 -6.37 1.61 11.72
N VAL A 60 -5.61 2.40 12.49
CA VAL A 60 -6.16 3.22 13.59
C VAL A 60 -7.17 4.23 13.06
N ARG A 61 -6.87 4.92 11.94
CA ARG A 61 -7.82 5.86 11.30
C ARG A 61 -9.13 5.19 10.86
N ARG A 62 -9.14 3.88 10.65
CA ARG A 62 -10.34 3.08 10.31
C ARG A 62 -11.09 2.51 11.52
N GLY A 63 -10.73 2.91 12.74
CA GLY A 63 -11.37 2.42 13.96
C GLY A 63 -10.60 1.30 14.67
N GLY A 64 -9.36 1.01 14.25
CA GLY A 64 -8.43 0.14 14.97
C GLY A 64 -8.73 -1.36 14.93
N ALA A 65 -9.80 -1.78 14.26
CA ALA A 65 -10.07 -3.19 14.02
C ALA A 65 -9.06 -3.78 13.02
N PRO A 66 -8.66 -5.06 13.17
CA PRO A 66 -7.88 -5.76 12.16
C PRO A 66 -8.62 -5.76 10.82
N PRO A 67 -7.92 -5.67 9.68
CA PRO A 67 -8.59 -5.65 8.39
C PRO A 67 -9.22 -7.03 8.12
N GLU A 68 -10.49 -7.06 7.73
CA GLU A 68 -11.19 -8.29 7.30
C GLU A 68 -10.67 -8.84 5.96
N ARG A 69 -9.91 -8.03 5.23
CA ARG A 69 -9.27 -8.35 3.96
C ARG A 69 -7.75 -8.28 4.11
N PRO A 70 -6.99 -9.05 3.32
CA PRO A 70 -5.53 -9.00 3.38
C PRO A 70 -5.00 -7.63 2.96
N ILE A 71 -3.81 -7.28 3.48
CA ILE A 71 -3.01 -6.17 2.97
C ILE A 71 -2.46 -6.60 1.61
N LEU A 72 -2.75 -5.83 0.56
CA LEU A 72 -2.20 -6.06 -0.78
C LEU A 72 -0.87 -5.33 -0.94
N VAL A 73 0.20 -6.10 -1.15
CA VAL A 73 1.55 -5.58 -1.44
C VAL A 73 1.79 -5.63 -2.94
N ILE A 74 2.03 -4.45 -3.54
CA ILE A 74 2.34 -4.32 -4.97
C ILE A 74 3.81 -3.91 -5.11
N GLU A 75 4.65 -4.82 -5.57
CA GLU A 75 6.11 -4.60 -5.74
C GLU A 75 6.62 -5.52 -6.84
N ASP A 76 7.35 -5.00 -7.82
CA ASP A 76 7.84 -5.76 -8.97
C ASP A 76 9.09 -6.58 -8.63
N ASP A 77 9.96 -6.04 -7.78
CA ASP A 77 11.12 -6.75 -7.25
C ASP A 77 10.69 -7.87 -6.28
N THR A 78 10.92 -9.12 -6.69
CA THR A 78 10.50 -10.31 -5.94
C THR A 78 11.15 -10.42 -4.55
N PRO A 79 12.48 -10.25 -4.41
CA PRO A 79 13.13 -10.25 -3.09
C PRO A 79 12.54 -9.20 -2.15
N THR A 80 12.31 -7.97 -2.62
CA THR A 80 11.70 -6.91 -1.80
C THR A 80 10.26 -7.27 -1.41
N ARG A 81 9.47 -7.81 -2.34
CA ARG A 81 8.09 -8.24 -2.10
C ARG A 81 8.02 -9.34 -1.03
N GLU A 82 8.93 -10.31 -1.07
CA GLU A 82 9.03 -11.38 -0.08
C GLU A 82 9.36 -10.82 1.32
N ILE A 83 10.35 -9.93 1.41
CA ILE A 83 10.73 -9.27 2.68
C ILE A 83 9.55 -8.50 3.29
N ILE A 84 8.80 -7.75 2.47
CA ILE A 84 7.63 -7.01 2.95
C ILE A 84 6.53 -7.97 3.40
N THR A 85 6.30 -9.05 2.64
CA THR A 85 5.28 -10.06 2.96
C THR A 85 5.59 -10.76 4.27
N GLU A 86 6.84 -11.18 4.48
CA GLU A 86 7.29 -11.78 5.73
C GLU A 86 7.11 -10.82 6.90
N LEU A 87 7.61 -9.58 6.78
CA LEU A 87 7.49 -8.55 7.82
C LEU A 87 6.04 -8.33 8.26
N LEU A 88 5.10 -8.21 7.31
CA LEU A 88 3.69 -7.96 7.62
C LEU A 88 3.01 -9.20 8.20
N THR A 89 3.35 -10.39 7.69
CA THR A 89 2.82 -11.67 8.21
C THR A 89 3.30 -11.93 9.63
N GLU A 90 4.56 -11.60 9.97
CA GLU A 90 5.10 -11.66 11.33
C GLU A 90 4.34 -10.77 12.31
N GLN A 91 3.75 -9.67 11.84
CA GLN A 91 2.88 -8.80 12.65
C GLN A 91 1.42 -9.33 12.75
N GLY A 92 1.13 -10.50 12.17
CA GLY A 92 -0.18 -11.14 12.22
C GLY A 92 -1.17 -10.65 11.16
N TYR A 93 -0.72 -9.90 10.16
CA TYR A 93 -1.57 -9.49 9.04
C TYR A 93 -1.68 -10.59 7.99
N ALA A 94 -2.88 -10.80 7.44
CA ALA A 94 -3.02 -11.53 6.18
C ALA A 94 -2.47 -10.66 5.03
N VAL A 95 -1.69 -11.26 4.14
CA VAL A 95 -1.04 -10.54 3.03
C VAL A 95 -1.40 -11.20 1.70
N ALA A 96 -1.77 -10.37 0.72
CA ALA A 96 -1.86 -10.73 -0.69
C ALA A 96 -0.77 -9.95 -1.44
N THR A 97 -0.34 -10.48 -2.58
CA THR A 97 0.77 -9.90 -3.35
C THR A 97 0.40 -9.72 -4.81
N ALA A 98 0.97 -8.70 -5.44
CA ALA A 98 0.92 -8.48 -6.87
C ALA A 98 2.29 -7.97 -7.35
N ALA A 99 2.74 -8.43 -8.51
CA ALA A 99 3.97 -7.96 -9.13
C ALA A 99 3.80 -6.62 -9.85
N ASP A 100 2.57 -6.27 -10.23
CA ASP A 100 2.27 -5.02 -10.91
C ASP A 100 0.83 -4.52 -10.67
N GLY A 101 0.52 -3.35 -11.23
CA GLY A 101 -0.81 -2.74 -11.11
C GLY A 101 -1.92 -3.50 -11.84
N ALA A 102 -1.62 -4.30 -12.86
CA ALA A 102 -2.64 -5.09 -13.55
C ALA A 102 -3.08 -6.29 -12.71
N GLU A 103 -2.12 -7.00 -12.13
CA GLU A 103 -2.38 -8.08 -11.18
C GLU A 103 -3.10 -7.56 -9.92
N ALA A 104 -2.64 -6.42 -9.38
CA ALA A 104 -3.29 -5.77 -8.25
C ALA A 104 -4.78 -5.48 -8.52
N ARG A 105 -5.11 -4.95 -9.70
CA ARG A 105 -6.50 -4.66 -10.09
C ARG A 105 -7.36 -5.91 -10.17
N ALA A 106 -6.82 -7.02 -10.67
CA ALA A 106 -7.58 -8.27 -10.74
C ALA A 106 -7.98 -8.80 -9.35
N GLN A 107 -7.25 -8.42 -8.29
CA GLN A 107 -7.52 -8.84 -6.91
C GLN A 107 -8.45 -7.89 -6.14
N VAL A 108 -8.54 -6.62 -6.55
CA VAL A 108 -9.39 -5.61 -5.88
C VAL A 108 -10.70 -5.29 -6.62
N ALA A 109 -10.88 -5.82 -7.83
CA ALA A 109 -12.12 -5.73 -8.62
C ALA A 109 -13.23 -6.61 -8.03
#